data_AF-A0A0Q7K0L0-F1
#
_entry.id   AF-A0A0Q7K0L0-F1
#
_cell.length_a   1.000
_cell.length_b   1.000
_cell.length_c   1.000
_cell.angle_alpha   90.00
_cell.angle_beta   90.00
_cell.angle_gamma   90.00
#
_symmetry.space_group_name_H-M   'P 1'
#
loop_
_entity.id
_entity.type
_entity.pdbx_description
1 polymer ?
#
loop_
_entity_poly.entity_id
_entity_poly.type
_entity_poly.pdbx_seq_one_letter_code
_entity_poly.pdbx_strand_id
1 'polypeptide(L)'
;MTFTLADWMMYTMWAIFGLMIIDFLIAFFQSFWKGSFDPTFVLGYLKDVLYYVLPLEIVLSLIPADPTGWTLVIFYFVGGIAVILKYVLDIKRKFQ
;
A
#
# COMPACT_ATOMS: atom_id res chain seq x y z
N MET A 1 16.01 -1.86 -21.63
CA MET A 1 16.24 -1.59 -20.20
C MET A 1 16.06 -2.91 -19.46
N THR A 2 17.04 -3.32 -18.65
CA THR A 2 16.96 -4.51 -17.80
C THR A 2 16.43 -4.12 -16.44
N PHE A 3 15.27 -4.65 -16.05
CA PHE A 3 14.71 -4.45 -14.71
C PHE A 3 15.49 -5.27 -13.69
N THR A 4 15.90 -4.62 -12.60
CA THR A 4 16.56 -5.24 -11.45
C THR A 4 15.54 -5.60 -10.38
N LEU A 5 15.95 -6.44 -9.41
CA LEU A 5 15.12 -6.75 -8.26
C LEU A 5 14.72 -5.49 -7.47
N ALA A 6 15.65 -4.55 -7.31
CA ALA A 6 15.40 -3.28 -6.64
C ALA A 6 14.30 -2.46 -7.35
N ASP A 7 14.27 -2.48 -8.68
CA ASP A 7 13.22 -1.81 -9.46
C ASP A 7 11.83 -2.41 -9.16
N TRP A 8 11.72 -3.73 -9.07
CA TRP A 8 10.46 -4.40 -8.74
C TRP A 8 9.97 -4.11 -7.33
N MET A 9 10.89 -4.04 -6.36
CA MET A 9 10.55 -3.65 -5.00
C MET A 9 10.03 -2.21 -4.95
N MET A 10 10.72 -1.28 -5.62
CA MET A 10 10.27 0.10 -5.77
C MET A 10 8.89 0.16 -6.42
N TYR A 11 8.66 -0.56 -7.52
CA TYR A 11 7.35 -0.57 -8.19
C TYR A 11 6.22 -1.14 -7.34
N THR A 12 6.52 -2.12 -6.47
CA THR A 12 5.54 -2.65 -5.51
C THR A 12 5.10 -1.56 -4.53
N MET A 13 6.05 -0.80 -3.99
CA MET A 13 5.73 0.32 -3.09
C MET A 13 4.93 1.41 -3.80
N TRP A 14 5.31 1.76 -5.03
CA TRP A 14 4.55 2.72 -5.85
C TRP A 14 3.14 2.24 -6.17
N ALA A 15 2.95 0.94 -6.44
CA ALA A 15 1.62 0.37 -6.65
C ALA A 15 0.75 0.47 -5.40
N ILE A 16 1.31 0.21 -4.22
CA ILE A 16 0.62 0.37 -2.94
C ILE A 16 0.19 1.82 -2.74
N PHE A 17 1.13 2.78 -2.81
CA PHE A 17 0.81 4.20 -2.67
C PHE A 17 -0.20 4.69 -3.69
N GLY A 18 -0.07 4.26 -4.95
CA GLY A 18 -1.01 4.59 -6.01
C GLY A 18 -2.43 4.12 -5.69
N LEU A 19 -2.59 2.87 -5.27
CA LEU A 19 -3.89 2.33 -4.88
C LEU A 19 -4.45 2.98 -3.62
N MET A 20 -3.61 3.27 -2.63
CA MET A 20 -3.99 4.00 -1.42
C MET A 20 -4.57 5.38 -1.76
N ILE A 21 -3.89 6.14 -2.63
CA ILE A 21 -4.34 7.48 -3.04
C ILE A 21 -5.62 7.39 -3.87
N ILE A 22 -5.72 6.43 -4.79
CA ILE A 22 -6.95 6.24 -5.58
C ILE A 22 -8.13 5.92 -4.67
N ASP A 23 -7.94 4.97 -3.74
CA ASP A 23 -8.95 4.60 -2.75
C ASP A 23 -9.38 5.79 -1.90
N PHE A 24 -8.41 6.62 -1.51
CA PHE A 24 -8.64 7.85 -0.77
C PHE A 24 -9.48 8.84 -1.59
N LEU A 25 -9.07 9.15 -2.82
CA LEU A 25 -9.77 10.12 -3.66
C LEU A 25 -11.21 9.70 -3.93
N ILE A 26 -11.46 8.42 -4.22
CA ILE A 26 -12.82 7.90 -4.46
C ILE A 26 -13.70 8.14 -3.23
N ALA A 27 -13.24 7.75 -2.03
CA ALA A 27 -14.03 7.94 -0.81
C ALA A 27 -14.20 9.42 -0.45
N PHE A 28 -13.17 10.25 -0.66
CA PHE A 28 -13.25 11.68 -0.46
C PHE A 28 -14.34 12.31 -1.34
N PHE A 29 -14.32 12.04 -2.64
CA PHE A 29 -15.33 12.56 -3.57
C PHE A 29 -16.74 12.07 -3.20
N GLN A 30 -16.92 10.77 -2.94
CA GLN A 30 -18.22 10.23 -2.53
C GLN A 30 -18.77 10.91 -1.26
N SER A 31 -17.91 11.13 -0.25
CA SER A 31 -18.29 11.80 0.99
C SER A 31 -18.56 13.30 0.80
N PHE A 32 -17.79 13.95 -0.06
CA PHE A 32 -17.92 15.38 -0.36
C PHE A 32 -19.26 15.67 -1.03
N TRP A 33 -19.64 14.90 -2.06
CA TRP A 33 -20.94 15.05 -2.72
C TRP A 33 -22.13 14.71 -1.82
N LYS A 34 -21.95 13.83 -0.83
CA LYS A 34 -22.98 13.51 0.18
C LYS A 34 -23.08 14.54 1.32
N GLY A 35 -22.16 15.50 1.39
CA GLY A 35 -22.11 16.50 2.47
C GLY A 35 -21.77 15.92 3.85
N SER A 36 -21.28 14.68 3.92
CA SER A 36 -21.04 13.94 5.17
C SER A 36 -19.55 13.88 5.52
N PHE A 37 -18.83 15.00 5.37
CA PHE A 37 -17.38 15.03 5.58
C PHE A 37 -17.02 14.73 7.04
N ASP A 38 -16.24 13.67 7.28
CA ASP A 38 -15.75 13.27 8.59
C ASP A 38 -14.21 13.16 8.58
N PRO A 39 -13.49 13.87 9.47
CA PRO A 39 -12.04 13.75 9.63
C PRO A 39 -11.53 12.32 9.88
N THR A 40 -12.37 11.41 10.39
CA THR A 40 -12.00 9.99 10.61
C THR A 40 -11.50 9.33 9.33
N PHE A 41 -11.98 9.76 8.17
CA PHE A 41 -11.54 9.26 6.88
C PHE A 41 -10.04 9.54 6.62
N VAL A 42 -9.59 10.76 6.89
CA VAL A 42 -8.17 11.15 6.73
C VAL A 42 -7.31 10.40 7.75
N LEU A 43 -7.79 10.28 8.99
CA LEU A 43 -7.09 9.52 10.03
C LEU A 43 -6.98 8.02 9.68
N GLY A 44 -8.00 7.45 9.05
CA GLY A 44 -7.97 6.08 8.53
C GLY A 44 -6.88 5.89 7.48
N TYR A 45 -6.74 6.82 6.54
CA TYR A 45 -5.66 6.79 5.55
C TYR A 45 -4.27 6.86 6.19
N LEU A 46 -4.05 7.80 7.11
CA LEU A 46 -2.75 7.95 7.80
C LEU A 46 -2.43 6.71 8.64
N LYS A 47 -3.44 6.14 9.30
CA LYS A 47 -3.33 4.87 10.01
C LYS A 47 -2.87 3.78 9.06
N ASP A 48 -3.51 3.60 7.91
CA ASP A 48 -3.14 2.57 6.94
C ASP A 48 -1.70 2.75 6.43
N VAL A 49 -1.20 3.98 6.24
CA VAL A 49 0.22 4.23 5.93
C VAL A 49 1.12 3.68 7.04
N LEU A 50 0.80 3.96 8.30
CA LEU A 50 1.58 3.46 9.44
C LEU A 50 1.49 1.94 9.62
N TYR A 51 0.37 1.30 9.27
CA TYR A 51 0.18 -0.13 9.51
C TYR A 51 0.52 -1.02 8.32
N TYR A 52 0.58 -0.48 7.10
CA TYR A 52 0.89 -1.25 5.90
C TYR A 52 2.20 -0.85 5.25
N VAL A 53 2.47 0.45 5.10
CA VAL A 53 3.69 0.94 4.44
C VAL A 53 4.88 0.85 5.37
N LEU A 54 4.76 1.38 6.60
CA LEU A 54 5.88 1.39 7.55
C LEU A 54 6.44 -0.02 7.84
N PRO A 55 5.62 -1.08 8.05
CA PRO A 55 6.17 -2.42 8.22
C PRO A 55 6.93 -2.93 6.98
N LEU A 56 6.47 -2.60 5.77
CA LEU A 56 7.17 -2.98 4.54
C LEU A 56 8.50 -2.23 4.38
N GLU A 57 8.55 -0.96 4.78
CA GLU A 57 9.80 -0.17 4.84
C GLU A 57 10.78 -0.74 5.88
N ILE A 58 10.28 -1.20 7.03
CA ILE A 58 11.11 -1.90 8.03
C ILE A 58 11.69 -3.17 7.41
N VAL A 59 10.86 -4.00 6.74
CA VAL A 59 11.34 -5.20 6.05
C VAL A 59 12.41 -4.85 5.04
N LEU A 60 12.17 -3.83 4.19
CA LEU A 60 13.13 -3.35 3.19
C LEU A 60 14.46 -2.96 3.82
N SER A 61 14.44 -2.24 4.95
CA SER A 61 15.64 -1.82 5.67
C SER A 61 16.45 -2.98 6.27
N LEU A 62 15.81 -4.12 6.53
CA LEU A 62 16.43 -5.31 7.12
C LEU A 62 16.99 -6.27 6.08
N ILE A 63 16.65 -6.13 4.80
CA ILE A 63 17.11 -7.01 3.71
C ILE A 63 18.64 -7.16 3.66
N PRO A 64 19.46 -6.12 3.81
CA PRO A 64 20.92 -6.27 3.81
C PRO A 64 21.46 -7.17 4.93
N ALA A 65 20.68 -7.36 6.01
CA ALA A 65 21.02 -8.22 7.14
C ALA A 65 20.48 -9.65 7.00
N ASP A 66 19.75 -9.98 5.92
CA ASP A 66 19.23 -11.33 5.67
C ASP A 66 20.36 -12.29 5.20
N PRO A 67 20.78 -13.27 6.02
CA PRO A 67 21.84 -14.21 5.63
C PRO A 67 21.41 -15.17 4.51
N THR A 68 20.11 -15.32 4.26
CA THR A 68 19.58 -16.16 3.17
C THR A 68 19.59 -15.43 1.83
N GLY A 69 19.55 -14.09 1.85
CA GLY A 69 19.50 -13.23 0.66
C GLY A 69 18.15 -13.17 -0.07
N TRP A 70 17.15 -13.94 0.35
CA TRP A 70 15.84 -14.00 -0.32
C TRP A 70 14.63 -14.11 0.61
N THR A 71 14.79 -14.47 1.88
CA THR A 71 13.65 -14.66 2.79
C THR A 71 12.89 -13.35 3.01
N LEU A 72 13.61 -12.27 3.34
CA LEU A 72 12.97 -10.96 3.55
C LEU A 72 12.44 -10.35 2.24
N VAL A 73 13.06 -10.67 1.10
CA VAL A 73 12.57 -10.27 -0.22
C VAL A 73 11.23 -10.93 -0.54
N ILE A 74 11.11 -12.25 -0.33
CA ILE A 74 9.84 -12.96 -0.51
C ILE A 74 8.78 -12.41 0.44
N PHE A 75 9.12 -12.21 1.72
CA PHE A 75 8.19 -11.65 2.69
C PHE A 75 7.70 -10.25 2.29
N TYR A 76 8.60 -9.40 1.78
CA TYR A 76 8.25 -8.09 1.23
C TYR A 76 7.23 -8.18 0.10
N PHE A 77 7.44 -9.06 -0.89
CA PHE A 77 6.51 -9.21 -2.01
C PHE A 77 5.17 -9.81 -1.58
N VAL A 78 5.16 -10.81 -0.70
CA VAL A 78 3.92 -11.38 -0.17
C VAL A 78 3.12 -10.31 0.59
N GLY A 79 3.77 -9.54 1.46
CA GLY A 79 3.15 -8.42 2.16
C GLY A 79 2.63 -7.34 1.21
N GLY A 80 3.43 -6.95 0.23
CA GLY A 80 3.05 -5.95 -0.76
C GLY A 80 1.85 -6.38 -1.61
N ILE A 81 1.82 -7.62 -2.08
CA ILE A 81 0.68 -8.18 -2.83
C ILE A 81 -0.57 -8.21 -1.95
N ALA A 82 -0.45 -8.58 -0.67
CA ALA A 82 -1.59 -8.58 0.24
C ALA A 82 -2.20 -7.17 0.40
N VAL A 83 -1.37 -6.14 0.53
CA VAL A 83 -1.82 -4.74 0.62
C VAL A 83 -2.46 -4.28 -0.70
N ILE A 84 -1.86 -4.62 -1.85
CA ILE A 84 -2.42 -4.33 -3.17
C ILE A 84 -3.81 -4.96 -3.32
N LEU A 85 -3.95 -6.24 -3.00
CA LEU A 85 -5.23 -6.95 -3.10
C LEU A 85 -6.28 -6.33 -2.17
N LYS A 86 -5.90 -5.96 -0.94
CA LYS A 86 -6.79 -5.25 -0.01
C LYS A 86 -7.35 -3.98 -0.65
N TYR A 87 -6.51 -3.11 -1.20
CA TYR A 87 -6.99 -1.86 -1.80
C TYR A 87 -7.79 -2.08 -3.08
N VAL A 88 -7.42 -3.04 -3.92
CA VAL A 88 -8.22 -3.39 -5.10
C VAL A 88 -9.63 -3.84 -4.69
N LEU A 89 -9.75 -4.65 -3.62
CA LEU A 89 -11.04 -5.10 -3.10
C LEU A 89 -11.84 -3.96 -2.49
N ASP A 90 -11.22 -3.08 -1.71
CA ASP A 90 -11.88 -1.92 -1.11
C ASP A 90 -12.40 -0.95 -2.17
N ILE A 91 -11.59 -0.65 -3.19
CA ILE A 91 -12.00 0.17 -4.33
C ILE A 91 -13.20 -0.47 -5.02
N LYS A 92 -13.16 -1.78 -5.33
CA LYS A 92 -14.28 -2.49 -5.96
C LYS A 92 -15.57 -2.40 -5.13
N ARG A 93 -15.47 -2.55 -3.81
CA ARG A 93 -16.62 -2.45 -2.89
C ARG A 93 -17.27 -1.06 -2.88
N LYS A 94 -16.53 0.01 -3.18
CA LYS A 94 -17.06 1.38 -3.24
C LYS A 94 -17.88 1.68 -4.51
N PHE A 95 -17.77 0.82 -5.53
CA PHE A 95 -18.51 0.94 -6.80
C PHE A 95 -19.68 -0.02 -6.91
N GLN A 96 -19.82 -0.97 -5.98
CA GLN A 96 -21.01 -1.82 -5.83
C GLN A 96 -22.05 -1.11 -4.96
#